data_AF-A0A0P4UJG5-F1
#
_entry.id   AF-A0A0P4UJG5-F1
#
_cell.length_a   1.000
_cell.length_b   1.000
_cell.length_c   1.000
_cell.angle_alpha   90.00
_cell.angle_beta   90.00
_cell.angle_gamma   90.00
#
_symmetry.space_group_name_H-M   'P 1'
#
loop_
_entity.id
_entity.type
_entity.pdbx_description
1 polymer ?
#
loop_
_entity_poly.entity_id
_entity_poly.type
_entity_poly.pdbx_seq_one_letter_code
_entity_poly.pdbx_strand_id
1 'polypeptide(L)' 'MINDDRVLTGDSLLIRGCGRTDFQNGDAGKLYDSVTQRLFTLPDMTRIYPGQDYHGHGVSTISEEKCWNS' A
#
# COMPACT_ATOMS: atom_id res chain seq x y z
N MET A 1 2.99 6.06 -8.13
CA MET A 1 2.62 7.33 -8.80
C MET A 1 1.60 8.03 -7.92
N ILE A 2 1.84 9.29 -7.52
CA ILE A 2 0.90 10.07 -6.70
C ILE A 2 0.24 11.12 -7.59
N ASN A 3 -1.07 11.30 -7.46
CA ASN A 3 -1.82 12.37 -8.10
C ASN A 3 -2.82 12.94 -7.10
N ASP A 4 -2.47 14.04 -6.46
CA ASP A 4 -3.31 14.81 -5.53
C ASP A 4 -3.99 13.93 -4.45
N ASP A 5 -5.20 13.45 -4.73
CA ASP A 5 -6.03 12.64 -3.84
C ASP A 5 -5.85 11.11 -3.96
N ARG A 6 -4.91 10.63 -4.80
CA ARG A 6 -4.71 9.19 -5.03
C ARG A 6 -3.26 8.76 -5.24
N VAL A 7 -2.98 7.50 -4.94
CA VAL A 7 -1.69 6.86 -5.15
C VAL A 7 -1.84 5.46 -5.76
N LEU A 8 -1.05 5.18 -6.80
CA LEU A 8 -0.82 3.83 -7.30
C LEU A 8 0.34 3.22 -6.50
N THR A 9 0.07 2.13 -5.78
CA THR A 9 1.03 1.50 -4.84
C THR A 9 1.73 0.27 -5.40
N GLY A 10 1.26 -0.26 -6.53
CA GLY A 10 1.75 -1.55 -7.05
C GLY A 10 1.59 -2.62 -5.99
N ASP A 11 2.64 -3.41 -5.76
CA ASP A 11 2.63 -4.45 -4.72
C ASP A 11 3.22 -3.99 -3.38
N SER A 12 3.58 -2.71 -3.23
CA SER A 12 4.12 -2.22 -1.95
C SER A 12 3.05 -2.15 -0.86
N LEU A 13 1.82 -1.81 -1.23
CA LEU A 13 0.68 -1.80 -0.31
C LEU A 13 -0.55 -2.30 -1.07
N LEU A 14 -1.11 -3.40 -0.59
CA LEU A 14 -2.34 -4.00 -1.08
C LEU A 14 -3.47 -3.68 -0.10
N ILE A 15 -4.71 -4.01 -0.47
CA ILE A 15 -5.84 -3.87 0.43
C ILE A 15 -5.75 -4.98 1.49
N ARG A 16 -5.55 -4.60 2.76
CA ARG A 16 -5.32 -5.52 3.89
C ARG A 16 -4.09 -6.42 3.75
N GLY A 17 -3.06 -5.96 3.04
CA GLY A 17 -1.82 -6.71 2.94
C GLY A 17 -0.71 -5.98 2.19
N CYS A 18 0.31 -6.74 1.78
CA CYS A 18 1.42 -6.27 0.97
C CYS A 18 1.94 -7.39 0.05
N GLY A 19 2.74 -7.01 -0.94
CA GLY A 19 3.42 -7.95 -1.82
C GLY A 19 4.49 -8.76 -1.09
N ARG A 20 4.81 -9.92 -1.66
CA ARG A 20 5.88 -10.80 -1.15
C ARG A 20 7.27 -10.16 -1.32
N THR A 21 8.21 -10.53 -0.45
CA THR A 21 9.58 -9.98 -0.45
C THR A 21 10.67 -11.04 -0.57
N ASP A 22 10.34 -12.29 -0.90
CA ASP A 22 11.25 -13.43 -0.98
C ASP A 22 11.75 -13.73 -2.41
N PHE A 23 11.29 -12.96 -3.40
CA PHE A 23 11.73 -13.03 -4.79
C PHE A 23 12.19 -11.65 -5.27
N GLN A 24 12.81 -11.59 -6.45
CA GLN A 24 13.19 -10.34 -7.14
C GLN A 24 14.06 -9.38 -6.29
N ASN A 25 14.91 -9.93 -5.41
CA ASN A 25 15.71 -9.18 -4.44
C ASN A 25 14.85 -8.33 -3.48
N GLY A 26 13.66 -8.83 -3.14
CA GLY A 26 12.79 -8.22 -2.14
C GLY A 26 13.43 -8.17 -0.75
N ASP A 27 12.94 -7.23 0.06
CA ASP A 27 13.42 -7.00 1.42
C ASP A 27 12.23 -6.50 2.26
N ALA A 28 11.89 -7.25 3.31
CA ALA A 28 10.75 -6.95 4.18
C ALA A 28 10.95 -5.64 4.96
N GLY A 29 12.18 -5.31 5.35
CA GLY A 29 12.48 -4.06 6.04
C GLY A 29 12.29 -2.86 5.13
N LYS A 30 12.81 -2.91 3.89
CA LYS A 30 12.61 -1.84 2.90
C LYS A 30 11.15 -1.67 2.51
N LEU A 31 10.40 -2.76 2.43
CA LEU A 31 8.96 -2.72 2.19
C LEU A 31 8.24 -2.02 3.35
N TYR A 32 8.53 -2.43 4.58
CA TYR A 32 7.98 -1.83 5.78
C TYR A 32 8.28 -0.32 5.86
N ASP A 33 9.52 0.09 5.61
CA ASP A 33 9.92 1.50 5.58
C ASP A 33 9.18 2.27 4.47
N SER A 34 9.02 1.66 3.30
CA SER A 34 8.28 2.28 2.20
C SER A 34 6.81 2.50 2.54
N VAL A 35 6.16 1.54 3.21
CA VAL A 35 4.77 1.69 3.66
C VAL A 35 4.67 2.73 4.78
N THR A 36 5.42 2.56 5.86
CA THR A 36 5.24 3.35 7.09
C THR A 36 5.81 4.76 7.00
N GLN A 37 6.94 4.95 6.32
CA GLN A 37 7.62 6.24 6.25
C GLN A 37 7.28 7.05 4.99
N ARG A 38 6.64 6.43 3.99
CA ARG A 38 6.23 7.13 2.75
C ARG A 38 4.74 7.08 2.48
N LEU A 39 4.12 5.90 2.49
CA LEU A 39 2.69 5.80 2.17
C LEU A 39 1.83 6.28 3.34
N PHE A 40 2.13 5.88 4.57
CA PHE A 40 1.36 6.27 5.75
C PHE A 40 1.59 7.72 6.20
N THR A 41 2.51 8.45 5.56
CA THR A 41 2.67 9.90 5.77
C THR A 41 1.76 10.73 4.87
N LEU A 42 1.09 10.10 3.89
CA LEU A 42 0.09 10.77 3.06
C LEU A 42 -1.19 11.11 3.86
N PRO A 43 -1.99 12.08 3.40
CA PRO A 43 -3.28 12.40 4.02
C PRO A 43 -4.19 11.16 4.10
N ASP A 44 -4.93 11.04 5.18
CA ASP A 44 -5.74 9.86 5.47
C ASP A 44 -6.78 9.51 4.39
N MET A 45 -7.36 10.53 3.74
CA MET A 45 -8.34 10.37 2.66
C MET A 45 -7.72 10.03 1.30
N THR A 46 -6.39 9.92 1.21
CA THR A 46 -5.72 9.56 -0.04
C THR A 46 -6.14 8.14 -0.45
N ARG A 47 -6.67 8.01 -1.67
CA ARG A 47 -7.11 6.73 -2.22
C ARG A 47 -5.91 5.90 -2.66
N ILE A 48 -5.94 4.63 -2.30
CA ILE A 48 -4.91 3.66 -2.63
C ILE A 48 -5.43 2.74 -3.72
N TYR A 49 -4.67 2.62 -4.82
CA TYR A 49 -4.96 1.71 -5.92
C TYR A 49 -3.82 0.69 -6.03
N PRO A 50 -4.04 -0.56 -5.59
CA PRO A 50 -3.02 -1.59 -5.62
C PRO A 50 -2.77 -2.12 -7.03
N GLY A 51 -1.64 -2.80 -7.24
CA GLY A 51 -1.35 -3.50 -8.49
C GLY A 51 -2.21 -4.75 -8.69
N GLN A 52 -2.65 -5.35 -7.59
CA GLN A 52 -3.44 -6.58 -7.56
C GLN A 52 -4.40 -6.60 -6.37
N ASP A 53 -5.51 -7.30 -6.53
CA ASP A 53 -6.44 -7.66 -5.46
C ASP A 53 -7.04 -9.03 -5.78
N TYR A 54 -7.25 -9.87 -4.76
CA TYR A 54 -7.75 -11.24 -4.91
C TYR A 54 -9.13 -11.45 -4.27
N HIS A 55 -9.77 -10.37 -3.82
CA HIS A 55 -11.03 -10.38 -3.08
C HIS A 55 -12.12 -9.50 -3.73
N GLY A 56 -11.86 -8.93 -4.90
CA GLY A 56 -12.79 -8.09 -5.66
C GLY A 56 -12.80 -6.62 -5.25
N HIS A 57 -11.82 -6.17 -4.47
CA HIS A 57 -11.69 -4.76 -4.08
C HIS A 57 -10.91 -3.96 -5.12
N GLY A 58 -11.38 -2.75 -5.41
CA GLY A 58 -10.73 -1.85 -6.38
C GLY A 58 -9.95 -0.68 -5.75
N VAL A 59 -10.26 -0.30 -4.51
CA VAL A 59 -9.70 0.89 -3.86
C VAL A 59 -9.83 0.80 -2.34
N SER A 60 -8.87 1.39 -1.62
CA SER A 60 -8.97 1.66 -0.17
C SER A 60 -8.40 3.07 0.13
N THR A 61 -8.16 3.41 1.39
CA THR A 61 -7.63 4.69 1.85
C THR A 61 -6.48 4.51 2.82
N ILE A 62 -5.62 5.53 2.93
CA ILE A 62 -4.52 5.53 3.90
C ILE A 62 -5.02 5.32 5.33
N SER A 63 -6.14 5.94 5.72
CA SER A 63 -6.74 5.69 7.04
C SER A 63 -7.13 4.23 7.24
N GLU A 64 -7.74 3.61 6.24
CA GLU A 64 -8.16 2.22 6.36
C GLU A 64 -6.97 1.29 6.52
N GLU A 65 -5.91 1.47 5.75
CA GLU A 65 -4.73 0.58 5.84
C GLU A 65 -3.89 0.83 7.09
N LYS A 66 -3.84 2.06 7.62
CA LYS A 66 -3.24 2.32 8.94
C LYS A 66 -3.95 1.56 10.07
N CYS A 67 -5.28 1.46 9.98
CA CYS A 67 -6.09 0.89 11.06
C CYS A 67 -6.22 -0.64 10.99
N TRP A 68 -6.20 -1.22 9.78
CA TRP A 68 -6.65 -2.60 9.59
C TRP A 68 -5.68 -3.47 8.77
N ASN A 69 -4.54 -2.95 8.32
CA ASN A 69 -3.49 -3.78 7.72
C ASN A 69 -2.63 -4.39 8.84
N SER A 70 -2.45 -5.72 8.83
CA SER A 70 -1.86 -6.53 9.91
C SER A 70 -0.46 -7.03 9.59
#